data_AF-A0A8X7RQ92-F1
#
_entry.id   AF-A0A8X7RQ92-F1
#
_cell.length_a   1.000
_cell.length_b   1.000
_cell.length_c   1.000
_cell.angle_alpha   90.00
_cell.angle_beta   90.00
_cell.angle_gamma   90.00
#
_symmetry.space_group_name_H-M   'P 1'
#
loop_
_entity.id
_entity.type
_entity.pdbx_description
1 polymer ?
#
loop_
_entity_poly.entity_id
_entity_poly.type
_entity_poly.pdbx_seq_one_letter_code
_entity_poly.pdbx_strand_id
1 'polypeptide(L)'
;MTADKDQLFINEPVNWLKHIWNVKTGPKLKDFLWRVVKKAIPVSSNLERRGFPSFNCKSCGGHEDDLHVFLKCPLAEEVWNHMPTIRKPQNSITSLAELIKQGDSFTPLPPTGLTTPLWPWVVWNLWKARNKLVFENRVFTGQEIRLKSIKDAKEWSYAQSRPFPICPPPMSPSGTLVCKVDAAWDASSGSFMLLNKCHKPSAKKARPGKTCPTSVPMLWI
;
A
#
# COMPACT_ATOMS: atom_id res chain seq x y z
N MET A 1 2.61 -19.19 -36.46
CA MET A 1 3.05 -17.78 -36.20
C MET A 1 2.84 -17.51 -34.72
N THR A 2 3.79 -17.94 -33.90
CA THR A 2 3.77 -17.68 -32.46
C THR A 2 4.25 -16.27 -32.24
N ALA A 3 3.33 -15.37 -31.90
CA ALA A 3 3.68 -14.05 -31.42
C ALA A 3 4.62 -14.22 -30.22
N ASP A 4 5.82 -13.69 -30.38
CA ASP A 4 6.90 -13.72 -29.41
C ASP A 4 6.44 -13.08 -28.10
N LYS A 5 6.33 -13.88 -27.03
CA LYS A 5 5.88 -13.41 -25.71
C LYS A 5 6.85 -12.37 -25.13
N ASP A 6 8.06 -12.29 -25.66
CA ASP A 6 9.10 -11.37 -25.21
C ASP A 6 8.88 -9.94 -25.75
N GLN A 7 8.10 -9.76 -26.83
CA GLN A 7 7.73 -8.42 -27.33
C GLN A 7 6.68 -7.70 -26.47
N LEU A 8 5.96 -8.40 -25.59
CA LEU A 8 5.02 -7.77 -24.65
C LEU A 8 5.72 -7.10 -23.45
N PHE A 9 7.00 -7.38 -23.21
CA PHE A 9 7.75 -6.85 -22.07
C PHE A 9 8.55 -5.57 -22.38
N ILE A 10 8.74 -5.20 -23.65
CA ILE A 10 9.69 -4.14 -24.05
C ILE A 10 9.07 -2.72 -24.11
N ASN A 11 7.74 -2.58 -23.99
CA ASN A 11 7.08 -1.27 -23.94
C ASN A 11 6.28 -1.08 -22.66
N GLU A 12 6.89 -1.32 -21.51
CA GLU A 12 6.26 -0.99 -20.24
C GLU A 12 6.16 0.53 -20.09
N PRO A 13 4.95 1.09 -20.04
CA PRO A 13 4.77 2.54 -20.07
C PRO A 13 5.33 3.21 -18.81
N VAL A 14 5.68 2.48 -17.75
CA VAL A 14 6.15 3.02 -16.47
C VAL A 14 7.37 2.24 -15.99
N ASN A 15 8.43 2.94 -15.55
CA ASN A 15 9.48 2.32 -14.75
C ASN A 15 8.93 2.06 -13.33
N TRP A 16 8.52 0.81 -13.05
CA TRP A 16 7.85 0.47 -11.78
C TRP A 16 8.78 0.65 -10.58
N LEU A 17 10.07 0.38 -10.73
CA LEU A 17 11.04 0.53 -9.64
C LEU A 17 11.06 1.99 -9.16
N LYS A 18 11.20 2.92 -10.10
CA LYS A 18 11.22 4.35 -9.84
C LYS A 18 9.88 4.88 -9.31
N HIS A 19 8.79 4.59 -10.00
CA HIS A 19 7.51 5.28 -9.79
C HIS A 19 6.54 4.55 -8.86
N ILE A 20 6.82 3.30 -8.46
CA ILE A 20 5.97 2.52 -7.56
C ILE A 20 6.77 2.01 -6.36
N TRP A 21 7.85 1.26 -6.61
CA TRP A 21 8.56 0.57 -5.54
C TRP A 21 9.41 1.50 -4.65
N ASN A 22 9.93 2.59 -5.21
CA ASN A 22 10.68 3.61 -4.47
C ASN A 22 9.80 4.67 -3.80
N VAL A 23 8.49 4.67 -4.03
CA VAL A 23 7.56 5.60 -3.40
C VAL A 23 7.52 5.37 -1.89
N LYS A 24 7.62 6.44 -1.10
CA LYS A 24 7.50 6.40 0.37
C LYS A 24 6.04 6.18 0.78
N THR A 25 5.60 4.92 0.76
CA THR A 25 4.27 4.46 1.17
C THR A 25 4.31 3.00 1.66
N GLY A 26 3.20 2.50 2.17
CA GLY A 26 3.09 1.13 2.67
C GLY A 26 3.25 0.07 1.58
N PRO A 27 3.83 -1.12 1.87
CA PRO A 27 4.01 -2.20 0.89
C PRO A 27 2.73 -2.60 0.16
N LYS A 28 1.60 -2.65 0.88
CA LYS A 28 0.27 -2.94 0.33
C LYS A 28 -0.15 -1.95 -0.76
N LEU A 29 0.20 -0.67 -0.60
CA LEU A 29 -0.12 0.37 -1.57
C LEU A 29 0.76 0.24 -2.82
N LYS A 30 2.05 -0.12 -2.67
CA LYS A 30 2.95 -0.38 -3.81
C LYS A 30 2.42 -1.51 -4.70
N ASP A 31 2.05 -2.62 -4.07
CA ASP A 31 1.46 -3.77 -4.73
C ASP A 31 0.11 -3.44 -5.40
N PHE A 32 -0.73 -2.63 -4.74
CA PHE A 32 -1.94 -2.10 -5.37
C PHE A 32 -1.65 -1.22 -6.60
N LEU A 33 -0.73 -0.27 -6.51
CA LEU A 33 -0.35 0.61 -7.62
C LEU A 33 0.21 -0.19 -8.82
N TRP A 34 0.99 -1.23 -8.55
CA TRP A 34 1.45 -2.14 -9.59
C TRP A 34 0.27 -2.86 -10.28
N ARG A 35 -0.71 -3.36 -9.52
CA ARG A 35 -1.94 -3.93 -10.09
C ARG A 35 -2.75 -2.92 -10.91
N VAL A 36 -2.78 -1.65 -10.50
CA VAL A 36 -3.44 -0.58 -11.26
C VAL A 36 -2.80 -0.44 -12.65
N VAL A 37 -1.47 -0.34 -12.72
CA VAL A 37 -0.73 -0.23 -14.00
C VAL A 37 -0.95 -1.47 -14.87
N LYS A 38 -0.98 -2.67 -14.25
CA LYS A 38 -1.23 -3.94 -14.94
C LYS A 38 -2.70 -4.17 -15.32
N LYS A 39 -3.58 -3.18 -15.13
CA LYS A 39 -5.03 -3.30 -15.39
C LYS A 39 -5.62 -4.53 -14.68
N ALA A 40 -5.08 -4.85 -13.51
CA ALA A 40 -5.40 -6.03 -12.73
C ALA A 40 -6.45 -5.77 -11.63
N ILE A 41 -6.94 -4.54 -11.53
CA ILE A 41 -8.01 -4.15 -10.61
C ILE A 41 -9.41 -4.41 -11.23
N PRO A 42 -10.41 -4.81 -10.42
CA PRO A 42 -11.77 -5.08 -10.88
C PRO A 42 -12.61 -3.80 -11.08
N VAL A 43 -12.24 -2.98 -12.06
CA VAL A 43 -13.11 -1.94 -12.64
C VAL A 43 -13.87 -2.51 -13.84
N SER A 44 -15.03 -1.94 -14.16
CA SER A 44 -15.91 -2.41 -15.24
C SER A 44 -15.15 -2.71 -16.54
N SER A 45 -14.41 -1.74 -17.10
CA SER A 45 -13.68 -1.94 -18.37
C SER A 45 -12.59 -3.04 -18.32
N ASN A 46 -12.00 -3.29 -17.15
CA ASN A 46 -11.03 -4.37 -16.97
C ASN A 46 -11.70 -5.74 -16.82
N LEU A 47 -12.89 -5.78 -16.23
CA LEU A 47 -13.71 -6.98 -16.11
C LEU A 47 -14.35 -7.35 -17.44
N GLU A 48 -14.78 -6.36 -18.22
CA GLU A 48 -15.28 -6.53 -19.59
C GLU A 48 -14.26 -7.23 -20.49
N ARG A 49 -12.98 -6.82 -20.42
CA ARG A 49 -11.87 -7.50 -21.10
C ARG A 49 -11.70 -8.97 -20.70
N ARG A 50 -12.24 -9.37 -19.56
CA ARG A 50 -12.20 -10.75 -19.02
C ARG A 50 -13.52 -11.50 -19.21
N GLY A 51 -14.46 -10.96 -19.99
CA GLY A 51 -15.73 -11.60 -20.31
C GLY A 51 -16.88 -11.32 -19.34
N PHE A 52 -16.73 -10.37 -18.42
CA PHE A 52 -17.85 -9.93 -17.56
C PHE A 52 -18.68 -8.84 -18.25
N PRO A 53 -19.99 -8.72 -17.97
CA PRO A 53 -20.80 -7.61 -18.50
C PRO A 53 -20.28 -6.25 -18.02
N SER A 54 -20.30 -5.26 -18.91
CA SER A 54 -19.98 -3.89 -18.53
C SER A 54 -21.10 -3.27 -17.69
N PHE A 55 -20.70 -2.43 -16.76
CA PHE A 55 -21.57 -1.65 -15.89
C PHE A 55 -21.04 -0.23 -15.73
N ASN A 56 -21.93 0.69 -15.37
CA ASN A 56 -21.60 2.09 -15.16
C ASN A 56 -21.11 2.35 -13.73
N CYS A 57 -20.39 3.45 -13.54
CA CYS A 57 -19.95 3.91 -12.23
C CYS A 57 -21.15 4.16 -11.33
N LYS A 58 -21.23 3.45 -10.20
CA LYS A 58 -22.35 3.63 -9.24
C LYS A 58 -22.41 5.02 -8.61
N SER A 59 -21.31 5.78 -8.64
CA SER A 59 -21.27 7.12 -8.04
C SER A 59 -21.88 8.20 -8.93
N CYS A 60 -21.70 8.11 -10.25
CA CYS A 60 -22.10 9.20 -11.16
C CYS A 60 -22.81 8.72 -12.44
N GLY A 61 -23.00 7.42 -12.63
CA GLY A 61 -23.68 6.83 -13.79
C GLY A 61 -22.88 6.81 -15.10
N GLY A 62 -21.65 7.32 -15.13
CA GLY A 62 -20.79 7.32 -16.32
C GLY A 62 -20.12 5.96 -16.61
N HIS A 63 -19.45 5.83 -17.75
CA HIS A 63 -18.66 4.64 -18.07
C HIS A 63 -17.51 4.45 -17.07
N GLU A 64 -17.40 3.25 -16.47
CA GLU A 64 -16.40 2.97 -15.44
C GLU A 64 -15.13 2.33 -16.03
N ASP A 65 -14.16 3.18 -16.38
CA ASP A 65 -12.78 2.76 -16.59
C ASP A 65 -11.87 3.17 -15.42
N ASP A 66 -10.61 2.75 -15.47
CA ASP A 66 -9.65 3.04 -14.41
C ASP A 66 -9.34 4.54 -14.32
N LEU A 67 -9.27 5.25 -15.45
CA LEU A 67 -9.05 6.70 -15.47
C LEU A 67 -10.22 7.47 -14.87
N HIS A 68 -11.45 7.02 -15.11
CA HIS A 68 -12.68 7.54 -14.54
C HIS A 68 -12.69 7.36 -13.04
N VAL A 69 -12.47 6.14 -12.55
CA VAL A 69 -12.50 5.84 -11.10
C VAL A 69 -11.51 6.69 -10.32
N PHE A 70 -10.34 6.98 -10.88
CA PHE A 70 -9.29 7.72 -10.15
C PHE A 70 -9.16 9.20 -10.47
N LEU A 71 -9.66 9.68 -11.61
CA LEU A 71 -9.48 11.08 -12.02
C LEU A 71 -10.74 11.75 -12.52
N LYS A 72 -11.51 11.13 -13.44
CA LYS A 72 -12.62 11.81 -14.15
C LYS A 72 -14.00 11.68 -13.49
N CYS A 73 -14.14 10.80 -12.50
CA CYS A 73 -15.38 10.72 -11.74
C CYS A 73 -15.56 12.02 -10.96
N PRO A 74 -16.76 12.64 -10.92
CA PRO A 74 -16.99 13.87 -10.15
C PRO A 74 -16.54 13.77 -8.69
N LEU A 75 -16.71 12.59 -8.07
CA LEU A 75 -16.22 12.30 -6.72
C LEU A 75 -14.67 12.33 -6.65
N ALA A 76 -13.99 11.77 -7.65
CA ALA A 76 -12.53 11.79 -7.71
C ALA A 76 -12.00 13.22 -7.94
N GLU A 77 -12.61 13.97 -8.86
CA GLU A 77 -12.27 15.38 -9.11
C GLU A 77 -12.43 16.23 -7.84
N GLU A 78 -13.55 16.08 -7.12
CA GLU A 78 -13.78 16.76 -5.85
C GLU A 78 -12.64 16.46 -4.85
N VAL A 79 -12.27 15.18 -4.70
CA VAL A 79 -11.18 14.77 -3.79
C VAL A 79 -9.87 15.43 -4.20
N TRP A 80 -9.47 15.32 -5.46
CA TRP A 80 -8.21 15.89 -5.95
C TRP A 80 -8.16 17.40 -5.79
N ASN A 81 -9.23 18.11 -6.13
CA ASN A 81 -9.32 19.56 -6.03
C ASN A 81 -9.09 20.04 -4.59
N HIS A 82 -9.63 19.34 -3.59
CA HIS A 82 -9.49 19.72 -2.18
C HIS A 82 -8.22 19.20 -1.50
N MET A 83 -7.43 18.33 -2.14
CA MET A 83 -6.19 17.83 -1.52
C MET A 83 -5.21 18.99 -1.19
N PRO A 84 -4.42 18.92 -0.12
CA PRO A 84 -3.39 19.93 0.16
C PRO A 84 -2.07 19.56 -0.57
N THR A 85 -2.00 19.78 -1.89
CA THR A 85 -0.82 19.45 -2.72
C THR A 85 -0.41 20.61 -3.64
N ILE A 86 0.88 20.76 -3.93
CA ILE A 86 1.41 21.83 -4.81
C ILE A 86 0.76 21.79 -6.19
N ARG A 87 0.69 20.60 -6.78
CA ARG A 87 0.04 20.35 -8.07
C ARG A 87 -1.15 19.42 -7.92
N LYS A 88 -2.07 19.54 -8.88
CA LYS A 88 -3.21 18.66 -9.07
C LYS A 88 -3.03 17.85 -10.35
N PRO A 89 -3.61 16.64 -10.43
CA PRO A 89 -3.75 15.97 -11.71
C PRO A 89 -4.42 16.90 -12.72
N GLN A 90 -3.81 17.06 -13.88
CA GLN A 90 -4.36 17.86 -14.97
C GLN A 90 -5.34 17.03 -15.80
N ASN A 91 -6.32 17.68 -16.41
CA ASN A 91 -7.28 17.02 -17.31
C ASN A 91 -6.62 16.43 -18.57
N SER A 92 -5.37 16.82 -18.87
CA SER A 92 -4.56 16.28 -19.97
C SER A 92 -4.03 14.86 -19.69
N ILE A 93 -4.12 14.35 -18.46
CA ILE A 93 -3.67 12.99 -18.13
C ILE A 93 -4.59 11.98 -18.81
N THR A 94 -4.03 11.18 -19.72
CA THR A 94 -4.77 10.21 -20.54
C THR A 94 -4.67 8.79 -20.01
N SER A 95 -3.75 8.53 -19.07
CA SER A 95 -3.55 7.20 -18.49
C SER A 95 -3.10 7.26 -17.02
N LEU A 96 -3.39 6.20 -16.26
CA LEU A 96 -2.88 6.09 -14.89
C LEU A 96 -1.36 5.93 -14.82
N ALA A 97 -0.74 5.45 -15.90
CA ALA A 97 0.71 5.43 -16.04
C ALA A 97 1.29 6.85 -15.97
N GLU A 98 0.68 7.81 -16.68
CA GLU A 98 1.06 9.23 -16.61
C GLU A 98 0.82 9.83 -15.23
N LEU A 99 -0.33 9.52 -14.59
CA LEU A 99 -0.61 9.95 -13.22
C LEU A 99 0.50 9.51 -12.24
N ILE A 100 0.90 8.23 -12.31
CA ILE A 100 1.93 7.66 -11.44
C ILE A 100 3.31 8.27 -11.73
N LYS A 101 3.65 8.50 -13.02
CA LYS A 101 4.88 9.21 -13.39
C LYS A 101 4.96 10.63 -12.80
N GLN A 102 3.83 11.33 -12.76
CA GLN A 102 3.73 12.68 -12.21
C GLN A 102 3.57 12.70 -10.68
N GLY A 103 3.47 11.54 -10.03
CA GLY A 103 3.20 11.40 -8.60
C GLY A 103 4.10 12.24 -7.70
N ASP A 104 5.39 12.30 -8.01
CA ASP A 104 6.39 13.05 -7.23
C ASP A 104 6.13 14.57 -7.23
N SER A 105 5.41 15.07 -8.23
CA SER A 105 5.03 16.48 -8.34
C SER A 105 3.84 16.87 -7.44
N PHE A 106 3.11 15.89 -6.90
CA PHE A 106 1.98 16.09 -5.99
C PHE A 106 2.45 16.19 -4.53
N THR A 107 3.42 17.06 -4.27
CA THR A 107 4.00 17.25 -2.93
C THR A 107 2.98 17.83 -1.96
N PRO A 108 2.84 17.29 -0.73
CA PRO A 108 1.95 17.85 0.29
C PRO A 108 2.34 19.29 0.68
N LEU A 109 1.35 20.15 0.89
CA LEU A 109 1.54 21.52 1.37
C LEU A 109 1.44 21.60 2.92
N PRO A 110 2.16 22.52 3.58
CA PRO A 110 1.84 22.92 4.95
C PRO A 110 0.37 23.39 5.03
N PRO A 111 -0.35 23.17 6.16
CA PRO A 111 0.10 22.65 7.45
C PRO A 111 -0.07 21.12 7.62
N THR A 112 -0.03 20.34 6.53
CA THR A 112 -0.26 18.87 6.64
C THR A 112 0.76 18.15 7.51
N GLY A 113 1.99 18.67 7.64
CA GLY A 113 3.06 18.04 8.41
C GLY A 113 3.59 16.73 7.80
N LEU A 114 3.33 16.50 6.51
CA LEU A 114 3.75 15.29 5.80
C LEU A 114 4.97 15.57 4.90
N THR A 115 5.97 14.69 4.98
CA THR A 115 7.13 14.67 4.07
C THR A 115 7.03 13.57 3.01
N THR A 116 5.96 12.80 3.04
CA THR A 116 5.70 11.63 2.20
C THR A 116 4.57 11.93 1.22
N PRO A 117 4.57 11.36 0.00
CA PRO A 117 3.58 11.69 -1.01
C PRO A 117 2.15 11.31 -0.59
N LEU A 118 1.19 12.18 -0.88
CA LEU A 118 -0.24 11.97 -0.59
C LEU A 118 -0.97 11.19 -1.69
N TRP A 119 -0.54 11.33 -2.94
CA TRP A 119 -1.23 10.76 -4.10
C TRP A 119 -1.48 9.23 -4.01
N PRO A 120 -0.60 8.38 -3.45
CA PRO A 120 -0.87 6.94 -3.36
C PRO A 120 -2.07 6.64 -2.46
N TRP A 121 -2.22 7.43 -1.39
CA TRP A 121 -3.30 7.30 -0.42
C TRP A 121 -4.63 7.75 -0.99
N VAL A 122 -4.62 8.77 -1.86
CA VAL A 122 -5.82 9.24 -2.56
C VAL A 122 -6.34 8.16 -3.50
N VAL A 123 -5.49 7.64 -4.40
CA VAL A 123 -5.86 6.56 -5.33
C VAL A 123 -6.36 5.32 -4.57
N TRP A 124 -5.68 4.96 -3.47
CA TRP A 124 -6.11 3.85 -2.61
C TRP A 124 -7.47 4.07 -1.95
N ASN A 125 -7.74 5.26 -1.41
CA ASN A 125 -9.01 5.54 -0.74
C ASN A 125 -10.16 5.71 -1.73
N LEU A 126 -9.92 6.27 -2.93
CA LEU A 126 -10.89 6.26 -4.03
C LEU A 126 -11.27 4.83 -4.42
N TRP A 127 -10.29 3.94 -4.57
CA TRP A 127 -10.54 2.53 -4.84
C TRP A 127 -11.39 1.86 -3.76
N LYS A 128 -11.03 2.07 -2.49
CA LYS A 128 -11.78 1.52 -1.36
C LYS A 128 -13.21 2.06 -1.30
N ALA A 129 -13.40 3.38 -1.48
CA ALA A 129 -14.71 4.00 -1.47
C ALA A 129 -15.59 3.43 -2.59
N ARG A 130 -15.05 3.33 -3.82
CA ARG A 130 -15.74 2.68 -4.95
C ARG A 130 -16.15 1.25 -4.60
N ASN A 131 -15.25 0.43 -4.04
CA ASN A 131 -15.58 -0.95 -3.70
C ASN A 131 -16.65 -1.05 -2.61
N LYS A 132 -16.57 -0.21 -1.59
CA LYS A 132 -17.59 -0.14 -0.54
C LYS A 132 -18.95 0.27 -1.11
N LEU A 133 -18.99 1.18 -2.08
CA LEU A 133 -20.22 1.52 -2.78
C LEU A 133 -20.74 0.35 -3.63
N VAL A 134 -19.86 -0.34 -4.36
CA VAL A 134 -20.26 -1.44 -5.24
C VAL A 134 -20.79 -2.65 -4.47
N PHE A 135 -20.08 -3.08 -3.42
CA PHE A 135 -20.36 -4.33 -2.72
C PHE A 135 -21.21 -4.17 -1.46
N GLU A 136 -21.21 -2.99 -0.84
CA GLU A 136 -21.90 -2.76 0.44
C GLU A 136 -22.89 -1.59 0.39
N ASN A 137 -23.07 -0.95 -0.78
CA ASN A 137 -23.90 0.24 -0.97
C ASN A 137 -23.56 1.39 0.00
N ARG A 138 -22.29 1.47 0.45
CA ARG A 138 -21.82 2.52 1.35
C ARG A 138 -21.27 3.69 0.55
N VAL A 139 -21.90 4.84 0.70
CA VAL A 139 -21.50 6.10 0.07
C VAL A 139 -20.49 6.83 0.97
N PHE A 140 -19.49 7.45 0.34
CA PHE A 140 -18.55 8.35 1.00
C PHE A 140 -18.49 9.66 0.22
N THR A 141 -18.47 10.76 0.94
CA THR A 141 -18.26 12.11 0.40
C THR A 141 -16.80 12.33 0.01
N GLY A 142 -16.53 13.29 -0.87
CA GLY A 142 -15.15 13.65 -1.23
C GLY A 142 -14.34 14.11 -0.01
N GLN A 143 -14.95 14.82 0.93
CA GLN A 143 -14.29 15.22 2.18
C GLN A 143 -13.90 14.03 3.05
N GLU A 144 -14.75 13.01 3.21
CA GLU A 144 -14.40 11.81 3.98
C GLU A 144 -13.20 11.06 3.35
N ILE A 145 -13.20 10.90 2.03
CA ILE A 145 -12.11 10.24 1.30
C ILE A 145 -10.81 11.04 1.43
N ARG A 146 -10.89 12.37 1.29
CA ARG A 146 -9.76 13.30 1.48
C ARG A 146 -9.17 13.20 2.88
N LEU A 147 -10.00 13.35 3.92
CA LEU A 147 -9.58 13.29 5.32
C LEU A 147 -8.98 11.92 5.65
N LYS A 148 -9.59 10.83 5.15
CA LYS A 148 -9.05 9.48 5.31
C LYS A 148 -7.69 9.32 4.65
N SER A 149 -7.49 9.90 3.47
CA SER A 149 -6.20 9.85 2.75
C SER A 149 -5.09 10.57 3.53
N ILE A 150 -5.39 11.74 4.08
CA ILE A 150 -4.44 12.50 4.92
C ILE A 150 -4.15 11.76 6.23
N LYS A 151 -5.19 11.22 6.88
CA LYS A 151 -5.06 10.45 8.12
C LYS A 151 -4.17 9.22 7.92
N ASP A 152 -4.44 8.42 6.89
CA ASP A 152 -3.69 7.20 6.60
C ASP A 152 -2.22 7.49 6.30
N ALA A 153 -1.96 8.57 5.55
CA ALA A 153 -0.60 9.03 5.27
C ALA A 153 0.14 9.45 6.55
N LYS A 154 -0.54 10.18 7.46
CA LYS A 154 0.02 10.60 8.74
C LYS A 154 0.32 9.41 9.65
N GLU A 155 -0.62 8.48 9.79
CA GLU A 155 -0.46 7.27 10.60
C GLU A 155 0.73 6.44 10.08
N TRP A 156 0.85 6.28 8.77
CA TRP A 156 1.97 5.57 8.18
C TRP A 156 3.30 6.28 8.42
N SER A 157 3.37 7.59 8.16
CA SER A 157 4.58 8.40 8.37
C SER A 157 5.01 8.38 9.85
N TYR A 158 4.05 8.48 10.77
CA TYR A 158 4.30 8.41 12.20
C TYR A 158 4.86 7.03 12.60
N ALA A 159 4.29 5.95 12.09
CA ALA A 159 4.77 4.59 12.33
C ALA A 159 6.20 4.36 11.80
N GLN A 160 6.61 5.03 10.71
CA GLN A 160 7.99 4.95 10.22
C GLN A 160 8.98 5.76 11.05
N SER A 161 8.53 6.85 11.69
CA SER A 161 9.38 7.71 12.53
C SER A 161 9.71 7.11 13.90
N ARG A 162 8.89 6.16 14.37
CA ARG A 162 9.20 5.42 15.58
C ARG A 162 10.36 4.47 15.28
N PRO A 163 11.52 4.59 15.94
CA PRO A 163 12.42 3.45 16.00
C PRO A 163 11.58 2.32 16.59
N PHE A 164 11.37 1.23 15.85
CA PHE A 164 10.87 0.01 16.47
C PHE A 164 11.74 -0.17 17.72
N PRO A 165 11.17 -0.26 18.94
CA PRO A 165 11.97 -0.69 20.06
C PRO A 165 12.57 -2.00 19.58
N ILE A 166 13.88 -2.00 19.37
CA ILE A 166 14.64 -3.21 19.20
C ILE A 166 14.50 -3.84 20.58
N CYS A 167 13.39 -4.53 20.84
CA CYS A 167 13.36 -5.52 21.87
C CYS A 167 14.46 -6.48 21.43
N PRO A 168 15.61 -6.55 22.12
CA PRO A 168 16.52 -7.62 21.84
C PRO A 168 15.68 -8.91 21.91
N PRO A 169 15.80 -9.82 20.93
CA PRO A 169 15.12 -11.10 21.05
C PRO A 169 15.43 -11.63 22.45
N PRO A 170 14.44 -12.15 23.20
CA PRO A 170 14.65 -12.59 24.57
C PRO A 170 15.89 -13.48 24.58
N MET A 171 16.92 -13.05 25.32
CA MET A 171 18.17 -13.81 25.43
C MET A 171 17.80 -15.16 26.00
N SER A 172 17.82 -16.19 25.16
CA SER A 172 17.63 -17.55 25.61
C SER A 172 18.83 -17.91 26.49
N PRO A 173 18.63 -18.42 27.72
CA PRO A 173 19.74 -18.84 28.56
C PRO A 173 20.64 -19.83 27.82
N SER A 174 21.95 -19.75 28.02
CA SER A 174 22.92 -20.67 27.43
C SER A 174 22.52 -22.12 27.72
N GLY A 175 22.37 -22.94 26.67
CA GLY A 175 21.89 -24.33 26.77
C GLY A 175 20.39 -24.53 26.51
N THR A 176 19.61 -23.46 26.33
CA THR A 176 18.18 -23.56 26.02
C THR A 176 17.96 -23.88 24.54
N LEU A 177 17.17 -24.93 24.28
CA LEU A 177 16.71 -25.26 22.93
C LEU A 177 15.69 -24.21 22.48
N VAL A 178 16.01 -23.42 21.46
CA VAL A 178 15.06 -22.48 20.85
C VAL A 178 14.29 -23.22 19.77
N CYS A 179 12.99 -23.45 20.03
CA CYS A 179 12.07 -23.92 19.02
C CYS A 179 11.33 -22.71 18.44
N LYS A 180 11.48 -22.49 17.13
CA LYS A 180 10.61 -21.57 16.39
C LYS A 180 9.45 -22.40 15.85
N VAL A 181 8.25 -22.04 16.29
CA VAL A 181 7.01 -22.68 15.88
C VAL A 181 6.33 -21.75 14.89
N ASP A 182 6.36 -22.11 13.62
CA ASP A 182 5.56 -21.45 12.59
C ASP A 182 4.35 -22.34 12.27
N ALA A 183 3.16 -21.75 12.23
CA ALA A 183 1.94 -22.48 11.89
C ALA A 183 1.78 -22.52 10.36
N ALA A 184 1.64 -23.71 9.79
CA ALA A 184 1.28 -23.90 8.39
C ALA A 184 -0.13 -24.51 8.31
N TRP A 185 -0.98 -23.91 7.47
CA TRP A 185 -2.31 -24.44 7.18
C TRP A 185 -2.20 -25.56 6.14
N ASP A 186 -2.73 -26.73 6.46
CA ASP A 186 -2.86 -27.83 5.50
C ASP A 186 -4.32 -27.96 5.04
N ALA A 187 -4.56 -27.63 3.77
CA ALA A 187 -5.88 -27.68 3.18
C ALA A 187 -6.40 -29.11 2.97
N SER A 188 -5.52 -30.12 2.97
CA SER A 188 -5.92 -31.52 2.76
C SER A 188 -6.45 -32.18 4.04
N SER A 189 -5.89 -31.82 5.20
CA SER A 189 -6.33 -32.29 6.53
C SER A 189 -7.25 -31.33 7.27
N GLY A 190 -7.49 -30.12 6.74
CA GLY A 190 -8.32 -29.08 7.37
C GLY A 190 -7.78 -28.64 8.74
N SER A 191 -6.48 -28.84 8.99
CA SER A 191 -5.87 -28.68 10.30
C SER A 191 -4.62 -27.79 10.25
N PHE A 192 -4.35 -27.11 11.36
CA PHE A 192 -3.08 -26.41 11.57
C PHE A 192 -1.98 -27.42 11.92
N MET A 193 -0.90 -27.43 11.14
CA MET A 193 0.30 -28.17 11.47
C MET A 193 1.37 -27.22 12.03
N LEU A 194 1.99 -27.61 13.13
CA LEU A 194 3.13 -26.90 13.70
C LEU A 194 4.41 -27.41 13.03
N LEU A 195 5.11 -26.52 12.32
CA LEU A 195 6.44 -26.81 11.79
C LEU A 195 7.49 -26.36 12.80
N ASN A 196 8.09 -27.33 13.49
CA ASN A 196 9.16 -27.06 14.44
C ASN A 196 10.52 -27.17 13.75
N LYS A 197 11.24 -26.05 13.65
CA LYS A 197 12.69 -26.06 13.35
C LYS A 197 13.47 -25.77 14.62
N CYS A 198 14.02 -26.82 15.22
CA CYS A 198 14.91 -26.72 16.36
C CYS A 198 16.37 -26.63 15.88
N HIS A 199 17.07 -25.56 16.22
CA HIS A 199 18.51 -25.45 16.01
C HIS A 199 19.23 -25.45 17.36
N LYS A 200 20.33 -26.22 17.48
CA LYS A 200 21.31 -25.99 18.55
C LYS A 200 22.05 -24.69 18.24
N PRO A 201 22.10 -23.70 19.14
CA PRO A 201 22.90 -22.51 18.92
C PRO A 201 24.39 -22.91 18.89
N SER A 202 25.05 -22.71 17.74
CA SER A 202 26.52 -22.78 17.68
C SER A 202 27.10 -21.54 18.35
N ALA A 203 28.05 -21.74 19.27
CA ALA A 203 28.65 -20.70 20.09
C ALA A 203 29.27 -19.60 19.21
N LYS A 204 28.59 -18.46 19.09
CA LYS A 204 29.20 -17.25 18.53
C LYS A 204 29.95 -16.55 19.65
N LYS A 205 31.28 -16.45 19.52
CA LYS A 205 32.15 -15.68 20.41
C LYS A 205 31.62 -14.24 20.54
N ALA A 206 31.43 -13.80 21.79
CA ALA A 206 31.11 -12.42 22.12
C ALA A 206 32.22 -11.47 21.64
N ARG A 207 31.86 -10.36 20.99
CA ARG A 207 32.75 -9.20 20.85
C ARG A 207 32.63 -8.34 22.11
N PRO A 208 33.74 -7.81 22.66
CA PRO A 208 33.70 -7.05 23.90
C PRO A 208 33.26 -5.60 23.65
N GLY A 209 32.50 -5.06 24.60
CA GLY A 209 32.47 -3.64 24.93
C GLY A 209 31.38 -2.81 24.25
N LYS A 210 30.34 -2.50 25.04
CA LYS A 210 29.93 -1.13 25.39
C LYS A 210 28.92 -1.25 26.54
N THR A 211 29.38 -0.90 27.73
CA THR A 211 28.55 -0.75 28.94
C THR A 211 27.60 0.43 28.72
N CYS A 212 26.33 0.27 29.13
CA CYS A 212 25.42 1.38 29.33
C CYS A 212 25.02 1.42 30.81
N PRO A 213 24.85 2.59 31.42
CA PRO A 213 24.74 2.72 32.86
C PRO A 213 23.39 2.20 33.39
N THR A 214 23.47 1.73 34.62
CA THR A 214 22.44 1.19 35.51
C THR A 214 21.24 2.12 35.73
N SER A 215 20.06 1.51 35.64
CA SER A 215 18.86 1.68 36.48
C SER A 215 18.41 3.08 36.92
N VAL A 216 17.18 3.43 36.54
CA VAL A 216 16.28 4.23 37.40
C VAL A 216 15.01 3.40 37.62
N PRO A 217 14.58 3.15 38.87
CA PRO A 217 13.38 2.36 39.15
C PRO A 217 12.12 3.22 38.97
N MET A 218 11.20 2.81 38.10
CA MET A 218 9.82 3.31 38.12
C MET A 218 9.06 2.59 39.23
N LEU A 219 8.75 3.33 40.29
CA LEU A 219 7.65 3.01 41.20
C LEU A 219 6.33 3.05 40.42
N TRP A 220 5.50 2.04 40.64
CA TRP A 220 4.10 2.04 40.25
C TRP A 220 3.27 2.76 41.30
N ILE A 221 2.58 3.83 40.91
CA ILE A 221 1.24 4.19 41.37
C ILE A 221 0.43 4.51 40.11
#